data_AF-A0A6G2S1X5-F1
#
_entry.id   AF-A0A6G2S1X5-F1
#
_cell.length_a   1.000
_cell.length_b   1.000
_cell.length_c   1.000
_cell.angle_alpha   90.00
_cell.angle_beta   90.00
_cell.angle_gamma   90.00
#
_symmetry.space_group_name_H-M   'P 1'
#
loop_
_entity.id
_entity.type
_entity.pdbx_description
1 polymer ?
#
loop_
_entity_poly.entity_id
_entity_poly.type
_entity_poly.pdbx_seq_one_letter_code
_entity_poly.pdbx_strand_id
1 'polypeptide(L)'
;MTTAHQAPGETRPGGRTARTRRAVLTAVSEELADGGFAALTMERVAQRSGVHLATLYRRWRSVDKLVCELLTEMSSDIPLPDTGSLPGDLRALADAIERFYGSAGPRRVLEAVVAAAARDPQAATALRTFFDERLTLAGAMVRRAVARGELPADTDPEAVVAALGAPFYHRILITRRPVEPGLGASAATAVWAAARAGAYALGGGGRCHGGAEHDGPEHDGAPGRAD
;
A
#
# COMPACT_ATOMS: atom_id res chain seq x y z
N MET A 1 -50.04 -7.12 29.56
CA MET A 1 -49.63 -8.12 28.55
C MET A 1 -49.50 -7.42 27.22
N THR A 2 -48.27 -7.18 26.75
CA THR A 2 -47.88 -7.16 25.32
C THR A 2 -46.37 -7.31 25.30
N THR A 3 -45.90 -8.55 25.24
CA THR A 3 -44.50 -8.89 24.98
C THR A 3 -44.24 -8.79 23.49
N ALA A 4 -43.39 -7.85 23.07
CA ALA A 4 -42.86 -7.82 21.72
C ALA A 4 -41.84 -8.96 21.56
N HIS A 5 -42.18 -9.92 20.71
CA HIS A 5 -41.33 -11.02 20.28
C HIS A 5 -40.28 -10.50 19.30
N GLN A 6 -39.00 -10.48 19.68
CA GLN A 6 -37.89 -10.19 18.77
C GLN A 6 -37.44 -11.47 18.05
N ALA A 7 -37.28 -11.37 16.73
CA ALA A 7 -36.83 -12.46 15.87
C ALA A 7 -35.33 -12.78 16.05
N PRO A 8 -34.91 -14.05 15.89
CA PRO A 8 -33.50 -14.43 16.01
C PRO A 8 -32.77 -14.22 14.68
N GLY A 9 -31.76 -13.34 14.66
CA GLY A 9 -30.89 -13.21 13.48
C GLY A 9 -30.08 -11.93 13.31
N GLU A 10 -30.25 -10.91 14.15
CA GLU A 10 -29.44 -9.70 14.02
C GLU A 10 -28.04 -9.91 14.63
N THR A 11 -27.03 -10.08 13.77
CA THR A 11 -25.62 -9.99 14.11
C THR A 11 -25.32 -8.64 14.75
N ARG A 12 -25.30 -8.60 16.08
CA ARG A 12 -24.90 -7.42 16.85
C ARG A 12 -23.42 -7.07 16.56
N PRO A 13 -23.11 -5.79 16.25
CA PRO A 13 -21.73 -5.33 16.22
C PRO A 13 -21.13 -5.53 17.62
N GLY A 14 -20.05 -6.31 17.74
CA GLY A 14 -19.43 -6.63 19.03
C GLY A 14 -19.72 -8.03 19.61
N GLY A 15 -20.36 -8.92 18.85
CA GLY A 15 -20.56 -10.32 19.25
C GLY A 15 -19.25 -11.11 19.50
N ARG A 16 -19.38 -12.32 20.05
CA ARG A 16 -18.26 -13.24 20.37
C ARG A 16 -17.24 -13.36 19.21
N THR A 17 -17.73 -13.41 17.97
CA THR A 17 -16.93 -13.49 16.74
C THR A 17 -15.99 -12.29 16.52
N ALA A 18 -16.44 -11.08 16.85
CA ALA A 18 -15.63 -9.87 16.74
C ALA A 18 -14.56 -9.80 17.84
N ARG A 19 -14.91 -10.22 19.07
CA ARG A 19 -13.94 -10.35 20.17
C ARG A 19 -12.87 -11.39 19.87
N THR A 20 -13.26 -12.55 19.34
CA THR A 20 -12.32 -13.59 18.87
C THR A 20 -11.42 -13.06 17.77
N ARG A 21 -11.98 -12.39 16.75
CA ARG A 21 -11.18 -11.77 15.67
C ARG A 21 -10.15 -10.80 16.25
N ARG A 22 -10.56 -9.88 17.12
CA ARG A 22 -9.67 -8.90 17.74
C ARG A 22 -8.55 -9.57 18.54
N ALA A 23 -8.88 -10.55 19.38
CA ALA A 23 -7.88 -11.28 20.15
C ALA A 23 -6.82 -11.97 19.27
N VAL A 24 -7.26 -12.53 18.12
CA VAL A 24 -6.37 -13.15 17.15
C VAL A 24 -5.48 -12.12 16.46
N LEU A 25 -6.05 -11.01 15.96
CA LEU A 25 -5.26 -9.96 15.29
C LEU A 25 -4.28 -9.28 16.24
N THR A 26 -4.66 -9.06 17.51
CA THR A 26 -3.75 -8.59 18.56
C THR A 26 -2.59 -9.57 18.76
N ALA A 27 -2.89 -10.88 18.90
CA ALA A 27 -1.85 -11.89 19.05
C ALA A 27 -0.89 -11.95 17.85
N VAL A 28 -1.41 -11.81 16.62
CA VAL A 28 -0.57 -11.74 15.41
C VAL A 28 0.35 -10.52 15.44
N SER A 29 -0.19 -9.34 15.79
CA SER A 29 0.60 -8.11 15.89
C SER A 29 1.72 -8.23 16.93
N GLU A 30 1.45 -8.85 18.07
CA GLU A 30 2.45 -9.05 19.13
C GLU A 30 3.51 -10.10 18.74
N GLU A 31 3.12 -11.22 18.13
CA GLU A 31 4.09 -12.22 17.62
C GLU A 31 5.00 -11.62 16.55
N LEU A 32 4.47 -10.76 15.68
CA LEU A 32 5.26 -10.01 14.69
C LEU A 32 6.21 -9.01 15.34
N ALA A 33 5.83 -8.41 16.47
CA ALA A 33 6.70 -7.51 17.22
C ALA A 33 7.86 -8.27 17.89
N ASP A 34 7.58 -9.44 18.48
CA ASP A 34 8.53 -10.23 19.25
C ASP A 34 9.53 -11.01 18.37
N GLY A 35 9.03 -11.69 17.33
CA GLY A 35 9.83 -12.63 16.52
C GLY A 35 9.83 -12.37 15.02
N GLY A 36 9.06 -11.38 14.56
CA GLY A 36 8.88 -11.11 13.14
C GLY A 36 8.14 -12.23 12.40
N PHE A 37 8.04 -12.09 11.07
CA PHE A 37 7.25 -13.01 10.25
C PHE A 37 7.77 -14.45 10.24
N ALA A 38 9.09 -14.65 10.31
CA ALA A 38 9.70 -15.99 10.30
C ALA A 38 9.33 -16.84 11.53
N ALA A 39 9.04 -16.19 12.67
CA ALA A 39 8.63 -16.86 13.89
C ALA A 39 7.12 -17.05 14.02
N LEU A 40 6.31 -16.43 13.14
CA LEU A 40 4.86 -16.43 13.21
C LEU A 40 4.30 -17.80 12.78
N THR A 41 3.59 -18.47 13.69
CA THR A 41 2.93 -19.76 13.44
C THR A 41 1.49 -19.75 13.97
N MET A 42 0.65 -20.64 13.44
CA MET A 42 -0.74 -20.77 13.90
C MET A 42 -0.81 -21.21 15.37
N GLU A 43 0.14 -22.04 15.79
CA GLU A 43 0.28 -22.57 17.14
C GLU A 43 0.61 -21.45 18.14
N ARG A 44 1.58 -20.58 17.80
CA ARG A 44 1.93 -19.41 18.63
C ARG A 44 0.79 -18.42 18.72
N VAL A 45 0.11 -18.16 17.59
CA VAL A 45 -1.10 -17.31 17.59
C VAL A 45 -2.21 -17.93 18.44
N ALA A 46 -2.44 -19.24 18.38
CA ALA A 46 -3.43 -19.93 19.21
C ALA A 46 -3.10 -19.81 20.70
N GLN A 47 -1.84 -20.07 21.06
CA GLN A 47 -1.34 -19.97 22.43
C GLN A 47 -1.54 -18.55 22.99
N ARG A 48 -1.15 -17.53 22.23
CA ARG A 48 -1.23 -16.13 22.69
C ARG A 48 -2.66 -15.57 22.69
N SER A 49 -3.45 -15.87 21.66
CA SER A 49 -4.84 -15.37 21.57
C SER A 49 -5.80 -16.10 22.50
N GLY A 50 -5.42 -17.27 23.03
CA GLY A 50 -6.31 -18.16 23.77
C GLY A 50 -7.39 -18.82 22.90
N VAL A 51 -7.29 -18.70 21.57
CA VAL A 51 -8.24 -19.29 20.63
C VAL A 51 -7.74 -20.66 20.20
N HIS A 52 -8.61 -21.67 20.28
CA HIS A 52 -8.27 -23.04 19.93
C HIS A 52 -7.74 -23.14 18.49
N LEU A 53 -6.65 -23.89 18.28
CA LEU A 53 -5.95 -24.01 17.00
C LEU A 53 -6.87 -24.44 15.84
N ALA A 54 -7.76 -25.41 16.09
CA ALA A 54 -8.76 -25.84 15.11
C ALA A 54 -9.71 -24.70 14.65
N THR A 55 -10.02 -23.74 15.53
CA THR A 55 -10.82 -22.56 15.16
C THR A 55 -10.02 -21.62 14.26
N LEU A 56 -8.71 -21.48 14.49
CA LEU A 56 -7.84 -20.68 13.64
C LEU A 56 -7.73 -21.27 12.23
N TYR A 57 -7.42 -22.56 12.11
CA TYR A 57 -7.34 -23.24 10.82
C TYR A 57 -8.66 -23.22 10.06
N ARG A 58 -9.80 -23.40 10.74
CA ARG A 58 -11.13 -23.35 10.10
C ARG A 58 -11.43 -21.98 9.49
N ARG A 59 -11.08 -20.89 10.17
CA ARG A 59 -11.47 -19.54 9.78
C ARG A 59 -10.43 -18.82 8.91
N TRP A 60 -9.15 -18.94 9.23
CA TRP A 60 -8.07 -18.21 8.53
C TRP A 60 -7.19 -19.10 7.67
N ARG A 61 -7.13 -20.41 7.94
CA ARG A 61 -6.33 -21.42 7.22
C ARG A 61 -4.82 -21.27 7.32
N SER A 62 -4.26 -20.06 7.30
CA SER A 62 -2.82 -19.82 7.39
C SER A 62 -2.45 -18.48 8.04
N VAL A 63 -1.19 -18.34 8.43
CA VAL A 63 -0.62 -17.07 8.94
C VAL A 63 -0.58 -15.98 7.86
N ASP A 64 -0.39 -16.36 6.59
CA ASP A 64 -0.41 -15.43 5.45
C ASP A 64 -1.74 -14.66 5.39
N LYS A 65 -2.86 -15.36 5.63
CA LYS A 65 -4.21 -14.77 5.67
C LYS A 65 -4.43 -13.89 6.90
N LEU A 66 -3.90 -14.28 8.05
CA LEU A 66 -3.97 -13.48 9.27
C LEU A 66 -3.24 -12.15 9.11
N VAL A 67 -2.07 -12.16 8.48
CA VAL A 67 -1.28 -10.95 8.23
C VAL A 67 -1.97 -10.02 7.22
N CYS A 68 -2.62 -10.58 6.19
CA CYS A 68 -3.44 -9.78 5.27
C CYS A 68 -4.63 -9.12 5.99
N GLU A 69 -5.32 -9.86 6.86
CA GLU A 69 -6.44 -9.30 7.62
C GLU A 69 -6.00 -8.24 8.64
N LEU A 70 -4.81 -8.41 9.24
CA LEU A 70 -4.20 -7.41 10.10
C LEU A 70 -3.87 -6.13 9.32
N LEU A 71 -3.35 -6.25 8.08
CA LEU A 71 -3.10 -5.11 7.21
C LEU A 71 -4.39 -4.31 6.93
N THR A 72 -5.49 -5.00 6.62
CA THR A 72 -6.80 -4.36 6.42
C THR A 72 -7.31 -3.70 7.70
N GLU A 73 -7.15 -4.30 8.88
CA GLU A 73 -7.57 -3.67 10.14
C GLU A 73 -6.84 -2.34 10.38
N MET A 74 -5.53 -2.31 10.08
CA MET A 74 -4.70 -1.11 10.22
C MET A 74 -5.02 -0.02 9.19
N SER A 75 -5.81 -0.31 8.16
CA SER A 75 -6.20 0.66 7.14
C SER A 75 -7.31 1.62 7.60
N SER A 76 -7.94 1.34 8.74
CA SER A 76 -9.10 2.08 9.25
C SER A 76 -8.68 3.45 9.79
N ASP A 77 -9.35 4.51 9.31
CA ASP A 77 -9.34 5.88 9.86
C ASP A 77 -8.04 6.72 9.74
N ILE A 78 -7.53 6.93 8.52
CA ILE A 78 -6.63 8.06 8.24
C ILE A 78 -7.43 9.15 7.51
N PRO A 79 -7.79 10.26 8.20
CA PRO A 79 -8.44 11.39 7.54
C PRO A 79 -7.54 11.93 6.42
N LEU A 80 -8.13 12.14 5.25
CA LEU A 80 -7.43 12.80 4.16
C LEU A 80 -7.16 14.27 4.54
N PRO A 81 -5.90 14.74 4.45
CA PRO A 81 -5.62 16.15 4.63
C PRO A 81 -6.37 17.01 3.61
N ASP A 82 -6.82 18.18 4.05
CA ASP A 82 -7.36 19.23 3.18
C ASP A 82 -7.00 20.61 3.75
N THR A 83 -5.72 20.96 3.67
CA THR A 83 -5.16 22.22 4.20
C THR A 83 -5.36 23.39 3.24
N GLY A 84 -6.02 23.18 2.10
CA GLY A 84 -6.24 24.19 1.05
C GLY A 84 -5.10 24.40 0.06
N SER A 85 -3.99 23.63 0.16
CA SER A 85 -2.89 23.65 -0.81
C SER A 85 -2.22 22.28 -0.87
N LEU A 86 -1.72 21.89 -2.04
CA LEU A 86 -1.06 20.59 -2.21
C LEU A 86 0.21 20.44 -1.37
N PRO A 87 1.10 21.46 -1.22
CA PRO A 87 2.27 21.33 -0.36
C PRO A 87 1.90 21.02 1.09
N GLY A 88 0.84 21.65 1.61
CA GLY A 88 0.33 21.39 2.95
C GLY A 88 -0.26 20.00 3.09
N ASP A 89 -1.06 19.56 2.11
CA ASP A 89 -1.63 18.21 2.07
C ASP A 89 -0.55 17.12 2.00
N LEU A 90 0.45 17.29 1.11
CA LEU A 90 1.61 16.39 0.99
C LEU A 90 2.41 16.32 2.28
N ARG A 91 2.65 17.47 2.93
CA ARG A 91 3.38 17.52 4.21
C ARG A 91 2.62 16.79 5.31
N ALA A 92 1.33 17.07 5.45
CA ALA A 92 0.48 16.45 6.46
C ALA A 92 0.36 14.93 6.28
N LEU A 93 0.20 14.47 5.02
CA LEU A 93 0.18 13.04 4.71
C LEU A 93 1.53 12.37 5.00
N ALA A 94 2.64 12.99 4.58
CA ALA A 94 3.98 12.46 4.82
C ALA A 94 4.28 12.36 6.32
N ASP A 95 3.87 13.34 7.12
CA ASP A 95 3.98 13.31 8.57
C ASP A 95 3.14 12.21 9.22
N ALA A 96 1.94 11.96 8.69
CA ALA A 96 1.11 10.85 9.15
C ALA A 96 1.78 9.49 8.86
N ILE A 97 2.36 9.32 7.68
CA ILE A 97 3.11 8.12 7.29
C ILE A 97 4.37 7.97 8.17
N GLU A 98 5.11 9.04 8.40
CA GLU A 98 6.30 9.06 9.25
C GLU A 98 5.97 8.64 10.69
N ARG A 99 4.92 9.23 11.29
CA ARG A 99 4.46 8.84 12.64
C ARG A 99 4.01 7.39 12.69
N PHE A 100 3.23 6.94 11.70
CA PHE A 100 2.74 5.57 11.63
C PHE A 100 3.89 4.56 11.60
N TYR A 101 4.84 4.75 10.68
CA TYR A 101 6.01 3.88 10.56
C TYR A 101 7.15 4.24 11.51
N GLY A 102 7.00 5.24 12.39
CA GLY A 102 7.96 5.53 13.46
C GLY A 102 7.97 4.44 14.54
N SER A 103 6.84 3.76 14.74
CA SER A 103 6.74 2.59 15.62
C SER A 103 7.11 1.27 14.91
N ALA A 104 7.64 0.30 15.66
CA ALA A 104 8.09 -0.98 15.08
C ALA A 104 6.93 -1.85 14.57
N GLY A 105 5.78 -1.86 15.26
CA GLY A 105 4.63 -2.71 14.93
C GLY A 105 4.17 -2.59 13.46
N PRO A 106 3.79 -1.39 12.99
CA PRO A 106 3.39 -1.17 11.60
C PRO A 106 4.46 -1.53 10.57
N ARG A 107 5.74 -1.31 10.88
CA ARG A 107 6.84 -1.75 10.00
C ARG A 107 6.91 -3.27 9.91
N ARG A 108 6.79 -3.98 11.04
CA ARG A 108 6.77 -5.45 11.09
C ARG A 108 5.60 -6.04 10.32
N VAL A 109 4.42 -5.42 10.40
CA VAL A 109 3.26 -5.84 9.61
C VAL A 109 3.54 -5.68 8.12
N LEU A 110 4.07 -4.53 7.68
CA LEU A 110 4.42 -4.33 6.28
C LEU A 110 5.46 -5.34 5.79
N GLU A 111 6.54 -5.57 6.55
CA GLU A 111 7.54 -6.60 6.26
C GLU A 111 6.90 -7.99 6.12
N ALA A 112 5.98 -8.34 7.01
CA ALA A 112 5.28 -9.62 7.02
C ALA A 112 4.37 -9.80 5.80
N VAL A 113 3.59 -8.78 5.42
CA VAL A 113 2.69 -8.89 4.26
C VAL A 113 3.51 -9.00 2.97
N VAL A 114 4.59 -8.24 2.82
CA VAL A 114 5.48 -8.33 1.65
C VAL A 114 6.13 -9.72 1.56
N ALA A 115 6.56 -10.27 2.70
CA ALA A 115 7.09 -11.63 2.75
C ALA A 115 6.03 -12.68 2.40
N ALA A 116 4.78 -12.53 2.86
CA ALA A 116 3.67 -13.41 2.51
C ALA A 116 3.30 -13.31 1.02
N ALA A 117 3.31 -12.09 0.45
CA ALA A 117 3.02 -11.84 -0.95
C ALA A 117 4.02 -12.52 -1.91
N ALA A 118 5.27 -12.72 -1.48
CA ALA A 118 6.29 -13.41 -2.28
C ALA A 118 6.01 -14.93 -2.46
N ARG A 119 5.11 -15.51 -1.66
CA ARG A 119 4.85 -16.97 -1.60
C ARG A 119 3.37 -17.36 -1.79
N ASP A 120 2.43 -16.46 -1.51
CA ASP A 120 0.99 -16.68 -1.68
C ASP A 120 0.39 -15.63 -2.65
N PRO A 121 -0.10 -16.04 -3.84
CA PRO A 121 -0.75 -15.14 -4.79
C PRO A 121 -1.92 -14.34 -4.21
N GLN A 122 -2.67 -14.92 -3.27
CA GLN A 122 -3.77 -14.22 -2.63
C GLN A 122 -3.28 -13.17 -1.63
N ALA A 123 -2.14 -13.39 -0.97
CA ALA A 123 -1.49 -12.35 -0.16
C ALA A 123 -0.94 -11.23 -1.03
N ALA A 124 -0.38 -11.55 -2.20
CA ALA A 124 0.03 -10.55 -3.18
C ALA A 124 -1.16 -9.71 -3.68
N THR A 125 -2.31 -10.33 -3.94
CA THR A 125 -3.54 -9.61 -4.29
C THR A 125 -4.02 -8.72 -3.16
N ALA A 126 -4.06 -9.21 -1.91
CA ALA A 126 -4.45 -8.40 -0.77
C ALA A 126 -3.53 -7.19 -0.56
N LEU A 127 -2.21 -7.37 -0.73
CA LEU A 127 -1.23 -6.28 -0.66
C LEU A 127 -1.46 -5.23 -1.74
N ARG A 128 -1.69 -5.65 -3.00
CA ARG A 128 -2.01 -4.74 -4.10
C ARG A 128 -3.29 -3.96 -3.82
N THR A 129 -4.39 -4.65 -3.53
CA THR A 129 -5.68 -4.03 -3.23
C THR A 129 -5.58 -3.01 -2.10
N PHE A 130 -4.89 -3.34 -1.01
CA PHE A 130 -4.67 -2.39 0.08
C PHE A 130 -3.95 -1.12 -0.38
N PHE A 131 -2.89 -1.23 -1.19
CA PHE A 131 -2.18 -0.06 -1.67
C PHE A 131 -2.97 0.72 -2.73
N ASP A 132 -3.64 0.04 -3.66
CA ASP A 132 -4.47 0.67 -4.68
C ASP A 132 -5.61 1.49 -4.06
N GLU A 133 -6.27 0.97 -3.03
CA GLU A 133 -7.30 1.69 -2.27
C GLU A 133 -6.71 2.96 -1.60
N ARG A 134 -5.51 2.85 -1.00
CA ARG A 134 -4.85 4.00 -0.38
C ARG A 134 -4.39 5.05 -1.39
N LEU A 135 -3.88 4.63 -2.53
CA LEU A 135 -3.49 5.52 -3.63
C LEU A 135 -4.71 6.25 -4.18
N THR A 136 -5.80 5.52 -4.42
CA THR A 136 -7.07 6.09 -4.90
C THR A 136 -7.62 7.13 -3.92
N LEU A 137 -7.64 6.80 -2.62
CA LEU A 137 -8.13 7.65 -1.54
C LEU A 137 -7.28 8.92 -1.43
N ALA A 138 -5.97 8.78 -1.25
CA ALA A 138 -5.04 9.91 -1.15
C ALA A 138 -4.92 10.72 -2.43
N GLY A 139 -5.12 10.12 -3.60
CA GLY A 139 -5.15 10.81 -4.89
C GLY A 139 -6.23 11.89 -4.96
N ALA A 140 -7.25 11.85 -4.10
CA ALA A 140 -8.26 12.90 -4.02
C ALA A 140 -7.64 14.28 -3.72
N MET A 141 -6.59 14.36 -2.89
CA MET A 141 -5.93 15.64 -2.58
C MET A 141 -5.23 16.23 -3.81
N VAL A 142 -4.65 15.37 -4.65
CA VAL A 142 -3.98 15.76 -5.90
C VAL A 142 -5.02 16.20 -6.93
N ARG A 143 -6.15 15.49 -7.04
CA ARG A 143 -7.28 15.91 -7.89
C ARG A 143 -7.81 17.29 -7.51
N ARG A 144 -7.94 17.59 -6.20
CA ARG A 144 -8.32 18.94 -5.74
C ARG A 144 -7.29 19.99 -6.15
N ALA A 145 -5.99 19.68 -6.03
CA ALA A 145 -4.92 20.58 -6.43
C ALA A 145 -4.91 20.88 -7.93
N VAL A 146 -5.15 19.87 -8.77
CA VAL A 146 -5.33 20.04 -10.22
C VAL A 146 -6.51 20.97 -10.50
N ALA A 147 -7.66 20.77 -9.83
CA ALA A 147 -8.83 21.63 -9.99
C ALA A 147 -8.58 23.09 -9.56
N ARG A 148 -7.66 23.33 -8.62
CA ARG A 148 -7.21 24.67 -8.21
C ARG A 148 -6.14 25.27 -9.13
N GLY A 149 -5.66 24.53 -10.13
CA GLY A 149 -4.59 24.97 -11.04
C GLY A 149 -3.19 24.93 -10.44
N GLU A 150 -2.97 24.19 -9.35
CA GLU A 150 -1.64 24.05 -8.73
C GLU A 150 -0.71 23.10 -9.50
N LEU A 151 -1.28 22.23 -10.34
CA LEU A 151 -0.59 21.20 -11.10
C LEU A 151 -1.11 21.13 -12.55
N PRO A 152 -0.32 20.56 -13.49
CA PRO A 152 -0.79 20.25 -14.83
C PRO A 152 -2.06 19.37 -14.84
N ALA A 153 -2.96 19.62 -15.79
CA ALA A 153 -4.26 18.95 -15.88
C ALA A 153 -4.16 17.44 -16.15
N ASP A 154 -3.05 16.98 -16.72
CA ASP A 154 -2.75 15.59 -17.04
C ASP A 154 -1.95 14.87 -15.93
N THR A 155 -1.83 15.47 -14.74
CA THR A 155 -1.13 14.83 -13.61
C THR A 155 -1.86 13.59 -13.14
N ASP A 156 -1.13 12.47 -13.03
CA ASP A 156 -1.57 11.22 -12.41
C ASP A 156 -1.59 11.37 -10.86
N PRO A 157 -2.78 11.37 -10.24
CA PRO A 157 -2.91 11.50 -8.80
C PRO A 157 -2.24 10.36 -8.01
N GLU A 158 -2.30 9.14 -8.54
CA GLU A 158 -1.81 7.95 -7.85
C GLU A 158 -0.28 7.88 -7.91
N ALA A 159 0.32 8.27 -9.03
CA ALA A 159 1.77 8.36 -9.17
C ALA A 159 2.38 9.37 -8.17
N VAL A 160 1.74 10.54 -7.99
CA VAL A 160 2.18 11.55 -7.00
C VAL A 160 2.17 10.98 -5.59
N VAL A 161 1.09 10.30 -5.20
CA VAL A 161 0.96 9.71 -3.86
C VAL A 161 1.92 8.52 -3.68
N ALA A 162 2.07 7.68 -4.70
CA ALA A 162 2.99 6.54 -4.67
C ALA A 162 4.44 7.01 -4.46
N ALA A 163 4.83 8.09 -5.14
CA ALA A 163 6.14 8.71 -4.97
C ALA A 163 6.35 9.25 -3.54
N LEU A 164 5.30 9.71 -2.87
CA LEU A 164 5.37 10.17 -1.47
C LEU A 164 5.67 9.01 -0.50
N GLY A 165 5.03 7.85 -0.72
CA GLY A 165 5.21 6.66 0.12
C GLY A 165 6.52 5.91 -0.13
N ALA A 166 7.03 5.94 -1.35
CA ALA A 166 8.16 5.12 -1.80
C ALA A 166 9.44 5.22 -0.91
N PRO A 167 9.89 6.40 -0.44
CA PRO A 167 11.06 6.50 0.43
C PRO A 167 10.90 5.74 1.75
N PHE A 168 9.69 5.70 2.31
CA PHE A 168 9.39 4.94 3.53
C PHE A 168 9.51 3.43 3.27
N TYR A 169 8.92 2.95 2.17
CA TYR A 169 8.98 1.53 1.81
C TYR A 169 10.39 1.08 1.47
N HIS A 170 11.17 1.90 0.75
CA HIS A 170 12.59 1.62 0.51
C HIS A 170 13.34 1.46 1.84
N ARG A 171 13.09 2.35 2.80
CA ARG A 171 13.79 2.32 4.08
C ARG A 171 13.43 1.08 4.92
N ILE A 172 12.13 0.75 4.97
CA ILE A 172 11.60 -0.40 5.73
C ILE A 172 11.98 -1.73 5.08
N LEU A 173 11.75 -1.89 3.78
CA LEU A 173 11.82 -3.19 3.10
C LEU A 173 13.21 -3.50 2.52
N ILE A 174 13.88 -2.49 1.97
CA ILE A 174 15.16 -2.68 1.28
C ILE A 174 16.31 -2.47 2.25
N THR A 175 16.42 -1.27 2.83
CA THR A 175 17.54 -0.97 3.74
C THR A 175 17.34 -1.54 5.15
N ARG A 176 16.10 -1.92 5.49
CA ARG A 176 15.69 -2.42 6.81
C ARG A 176 16.13 -1.51 7.96
N ARG A 177 15.98 -0.19 7.77
CA ARG A 177 16.32 0.84 8.75
C ARG A 177 15.06 1.47 9.32
N PRO A 178 15.13 2.05 10.55
CA PRO A 178 14.06 2.88 11.07
C PRO A 178 13.74 4.05 10.13
N VAL A 179 12.48 4.50 10.19
CA VAL A 179 12.06 5.77 9.59
C VAL A 179 12.60 6.89 10.48
N GLU A 180 13.49 7.72 9.92
CA GLU A 180 14.11 8.81 10.66
C GLU A 180 13.22 10.05 10.68
N PRO A 181 13.34 10.88 11.74
CA PRO A 181 12.75 12.21 11.76
C PRO A 181 13.11 13.02 10.50
N GLY A 182 12.11 13.62 9.87
CA GLY A 182 12.29 14.52 8.73
C GLY A 182 12.25 13.84 7.36
N LEU A 183 12.17 12.50 7.30
CA LEU A 183 11.98 11.79 6.02
C LEU A 183 10.71 12.27 5.31
N GLY A 184 9.63 12.50 6.05
CA GLY A 184 8.38 13.00 5.48
C GLY A 184 8.50 14.41 4.92
N ALA A 185 9.31 15.27 5.54
CA ALA A 185 9.52 16.65 5.07
C ALA A 185 10.27 16.67 3.74
N SER A 186 11.35 15.87 3.65
CA SER A 186 12.12 15.72 2.42
C SER A 186 11.30 15.07 1.31
N ALA A 187 10.53 14.02 1.62
CA ALA A 187 9.66 13.35 0.65
C ALA A 187 8.59 14.29 0.09
N ALA A 188 7.87 15.03 0.96
CA ALA A 188 6.85 15.98 0.53
C ALA A 188 7.43 17.09 -0.36
N THR A 189 8.61 17.63 0.01
CA THR A 189 9.29 18.67 -0.78
C THR A 189 9.69 18.16 -2.17
N ALA A 190 10.29 16.97 -2.24
CA ALA A 190 10.73 16.36 -3.49
C ALA A 190 9.54 16.05 -4.41
N VAL A 191 8.49 15.44 -3.87
CA VAL A 191 7.27 15.11 -4.63
C VAL A 191 6.58 16.35 -5.14
N TRP A 192 6.46 17.40 -4.32
CA TRP A 192 5.89 18.67 -4.74
C TRP A 192 6.67 19.28 -5.92
N ALA A 193 8.01 19.35 -5.81
CA ALA A 193 8.84 19.89 -6.88
C ALA A 193 8.68 19.10 -8.19
N ALA A 194 8.69 17.77 -8.12
CA ALA A 194 8.50 16.91 -9.29
C ALA A 194 7.09 17.02 -9.89
N ALA A 195 6.05 17.10 -9.06
CA ALA A 195 4.66 17.23 -9.53
C ALA A 195 4.45 18.56 -10.28
N ARG A 196 4.96 19.67 -9.74
CA ARG A 196 4.91 20.97 -10.44
C ARG A 196 5.65 20.96 -11.77
N ALA A 197 6.73 20.19 -11.87
CA ALA A 197 7.49 20.04 -13.10
C ALA A 197 6.81 19.12 -14.14
N GLY A 198 5.65 18.54 -13.83
CA GLY A 198 4.92 17.63 -14.71
C GLY A 198 5.54 16.23 -14.80
N ALA A 199 6.36 15.83 -13.82
CA ALA A 199 7.04 14.53 -13.84
C ALA A 199 6.09 13.32 -13.75
N TYR A 200 4.85 13.53 -13.29
CA TYR A 200 3.85 12.49 -13.07
C TYR A 200 2.68 12.59 -14.06
N ALA A 201 2.93 12.97 -15.32
CA ALA A 201 1.88 13.01 -16.34
C ALA A 201 1.38 11.61 -16.70
N LEU A 202 0.07 11.45 -16.92
CA LEU A 202 -0.62 10.20 -17.30
C LEU A 202 -0.11 9.55 -18.60
N GLY A 203 0.80 10.19 -19.34
CA GLY A 203 1.35 9.74 -20.62
C GLY A 203 2.88 9.81 -20.76
N GLY A 204 3.65 9.92 -19.67
CA GLY A 204 5.12 10.09 -19.71
C GLY A 204 5.94 8.85 -20.12
N GLY A 205 5.32 7.66 -20.16
CA GLY A 205 5.94 6.42 -20.64
C GLY A 205 5.92 6.31 -22.16
N GLY A 206 6.58 7.22 -22.88
CA GLY A 206 6.47 7.22 -24.34
C GLY A 206 7.20 8.35 -25.06
N ARG A 207 8.42 8.70 -24.63
CA ARG A 207 9.38 9.37 -25.53
C ARG A 207 10.65 8.51 -25.63
N CYS A 208 10.48 7.32 -26.19
CA CYS A 208 11.55 6.69 -26.93
C CYS A 208 11.76 7.55 -28.19
N HIS A 209 12.69 8.50 -28.11
CA HIS A 209 13.24 9.13 -29.30
C HIS A 209 14.10 8.06 -29.99
N GLY A 210 13.45 7.16 -30.74
CA GLY A 210 14.13 6.42 -31.81
C GLY A 210 14.63 7.49 -32.77
N GLY A 211 15.93 7.62 -32.99
CA GLY A 211 16.80 6.55 -33.45
C GLY A 211 17.22 7.02 -34.83
N ALA A 212 18.44 7.53 -34.91
CA ALA A 212 19.01 8.19 -36.06
C ALA A 212 18.72 7.43 -37.37
N GLU A 213 18.34 8.17 -38.41
CA GLU A 213 18.40 7.75 -39.80
C GLU A 213 19.81 7.22 -40.07
N HIS A 214 19.94 5.90 -40.12
CA HIS A 214 21.10 5.26 -40.70
C HIS A 214 20.78 5.05 -42.18
N ASP A 215 21.11 6.05 -42.96
CA ASP A 215 21.17 5.98 -44.41
C ASP A 215 22.39 5.12 -44.80
N GLY A 216 22.14 4.03 -45.52
CA GLY A 216 23.13 3.04 -45.93
C GLY A 216 22.56 2.12 -47.01
N PRO A 217 23.36 1.74 -48.01
CA PRO A 217 23.02 2.01 -49.42
C PRO A 217 22.20 0.92 -50.09
N GLU A 218 21.42 1.34 -51.10
CA GLU A 218 20.72 0.50 -52.06
C GLU A 218 21.70 -0.45 -52.78
N HIS A 219 21.47 -1.75 -52.61
CA HIS A 219 22.04 -2.78 -53.48
C HIS A 219 21.17 -2.86 -54.74
N ASP A 220 21.62 -2.23 -55.82
CA ASP A 220 21.07 -2.43 -57.16
C ASP A 220 21.55 -3.77 -57.72
N GLY A 221 20.64 -4.74 -57.76
CA GLY A 221 20.82 -6.03 -58.41
C GLY A 221 19.94 -6.10 -59.64
N ALA A 222 20.49 -5.73 -60.81
CA ALA A 222 19.87 -6.01 -62.10
C ALA A 222 20.42 -7.33 -62.69
N PRO A 223 19.57 -8.28 -63.11
CA PRO A 223 19.99 -9.37 -63.97
C PRO A 223 19.55 -9.13 -65.42
N GLY A 224 20.48 -9.40 -66.35
CA GLY A 224 20.15 -9.96 -67.66
C GLY A 224 20.36 -9.05 -68.87
N ARG A 225 21.28 -9.48 -69.75
CA ARG A 225 20.89 -10.06 -71.05
C ARG A 225 22.06 -10.81 -71.68
N ALA A 226 21.75 -12.00 -72.18
CA ALA A 226 22.56 -12.79 -73.10
C ALA A 226 22.37 -12.25 -74.53
N ASP A 227 23.48 -12.09 -75.25
CA ASP A 227 23.80 -12.78 -76.53
C ASP A 227 25.22 -12.38 -76.97
#